data_AF-A0A645BDS4-F1
#
_entry.id   AF-A0A645BDS4-F1
#
_cell.length_a   1.000
_cell.length_b   1.000
_cell.length_c   1.000
_cell.angle_alpha   90.00
_cell.angle_beta   90.00
_cell.angle_gamma   90.00
#
_symmetry.space_group_name_H-M   'P 1'
#
loop_
_entity.id
_entity.type
_entity.pdbx_description
1 polymer ?
#
loop_
_entity_poly.entity_id
_entity_poly.type
_entity_poly.pdbx_seq_one_letter_code
_entity_poly.pdbx_strand_id
1 'polypeptide(L)'
;MDLNLRIDEMREDIIRTTQELVRIKSLEGEPKPGMPFGEDVAKALQCALDNAEKLGLKTVNVDGYVGYAEIGEGEDYVAALGHLDIVPEGDGWIHPPYGGEIHDDKIFGRGTLDDKGPIVACLYGLKAIKELKKQGIKITATAIFTAHQGFLAAKAGADYVAPYVNRLDNISADGISVVSDLVKILNTYNMKTKVLAASFKNCQQVLELMKSGVHSVTVPADICSAMMNHPLTNWSVDKFTEDWYDAFGEDTTTKKK
;
A
#
# COMPACT_ATOMS: atom_id res chain seq x y z
N MET A 1 -11.60 -13.85 -2.91
CA MET A 1 -11.47 -13.29 -1.55
C MET A 1 -10.76 -11.95 -1.68
N ASP A 2 -11.29 -10.87 -1.09
CA ASP A 2 -10.65 -9.55 -1.08
C ASP A 2 -9.61 -9.48 0.05
N LEU A 3 -8.57 -8.66 -0.09
CA LEU A 3 -7.58 -8.40 0.95
C LEU A 3 -8.26 -7.89 2.22
N ASN A 4 -9.21 -6.96 2.08
CA ASN A 4 -9.91 -6.39 3.24
C ASN A 4 -10.65 -7.48 4.03
N LEU A 5 -11.38 -8.36 3.35
CA LEU A 5 -12.05 -9.49 3.99
C LEU A 5 -11.06 -10.40 4.71
N ARG A 6 -9.88 -10.65 4.12
CA ARG A 6 -8.87 -11.48 4.77
C ARG A 6 -8.26 -10.82 6.00
N ILE A 7 -8.08 -9.51 5.98
CA ILE A 7 -7.64 -8.74 7.15
C ILE A 7 -8.71 -8.73 8.24
N ASP A 8 -9.98 -8.55 7.87
CA ASP A 8 -11.12 -8.57 8.80
C ASP A 8 -11.25 -9.92 9.50
N GLU A 9 -11.03 -11.04 8.78
CA GLU A 9 -10.98 -12.38 9.37
C GLU A 9 -9.88 -12.55 10.43
N MET A 10 -8.83 -11.73 10.39
CA MET A 10 -7.70 -11.75 11.33
C MET A 10 -7.80 -10.64 12.39
N ARG A 11 -8.90 -9.87 12.43
CA ARG A 11 -9.04 -8.70 13.31
C ARG A 11 -8.75 -9.00 14.78
N GLU A 12 -9.34 -10.07 15.32
CA GLU A 12 -9.15 -10.46 16.72
C GLU A 12 -7.70 -10.87 17.02
N ASP A 13 -7.04 -11.50 16.05
CA ASP A 13 -5.64 -11.88 16.17
C ASP A 13 -4.73 -10.65 16.14
N ILE A 14 -4.98 -9.69 15.25
CA ILE A 14 -4.27 -8.41 15.17
C ILE A 14 -4.37 -7.68 16.50
N ILE A 15 -5.60 -7.51 17.02
CA ILE A 15 -5.86 -6.85 18.29
C ILE A 15 -5.10 -7.55 19.43
N ARG A 16 -5.21 -8.88 19.52
CA ARG A 16 -4.55 -9.66 20.56
C ARG A 16 -3.03 -9.52 20.51
N THR A 17 -2.41 -9.64 19.34
CA THR A 17 -0.95 -9.49 19.19
C THR A 17 -0.50 -8.07 19.53
N THR A 18 -1.26 -7.03 19.16
CA THR A 18 -0.97 -5.65 19.59
C THR A 18 -1.04 -5.52 21.11
N GLN A 19 -2.07 -6.08 21.76
CA GLN A 19 -2.20 -6.05 23.22
C GLN A 19 -1.05 -6.80 23.92
N GLU A 20 -0.63 -7.96 23.40
CA GLU A 20 0.52 -8.71 23.91
C GLU A 20 1.79 -7.85 23.93
N LEU A 21 2.09 -7.17 22.82
CA LEU A 21 3.26 -6.28 22.74
C LEU A 21 3.12 -5.04 23.64
N VAL A 22 1.94 -4.42 23.69
CA VAL A 22 1.68 -3.22 24.51
C VAL A 22 1.84 -3.51 26.01
N ARG A 23 1.52 -4.72 26.46
CA ARG A 23 1.70 -5.14 27.86
C ARG A 23 3.17 -5.28 28.26
N ILE A 24 4.10 -5.31 27.31
CA ILE A 24 5.53 -5.33 27.57
C ILE A 24 6.01 -3.88 27.74
N LYS A 25 6.44 -3.51 28.95
CA LYS A 25 7.06 -2.21 29.25
C LYS A 25 8.51 -2.19 28.72
N SER A 26 8.67 -2.15 27.40
CA SER A 26 9.95 -2.19 26.68
C SER A 26 10.73 -0.87 26.74
N LEU A 27 10.99 -0.37 27.95
CA LEU A 27 11.91 0.74 28.14
C LEU A 27 13.35 0.26 27.96
N GLU A 28 14.19 1.12 27.37
CA GLU A 28 15.63 0.89 27.32
C GLU A 28 16.18 0.67 28.74
N GLY A 29 16.98 -0.38 28.90
CA GLY A 29 17.60 -0.75 30.17
C GLY A 29 19.09 -1.10 30.02
N GLU A 30 19.69 -1.61 31.09
CA GLU A 30 21.11 -1.97 31.06
C GLU A 30 21.40 -3.08 30.03
N PRO A 31 22.37 -2.88 29.11
CA PRO A 31 22.76 -3.89 28.14
C PRO A 31 23.22 -5.19 28.80
N LYS A 32 22.74 -6.34 28.29
CA LYS A 32 23.18 -7.68 28.68
C LYS A 32 23.67 -8.45 27.45
N PRO A 33 24.44 -9.56 27.60
CA PRO A 33 24.82 -10.39 26.47
C PRO A 33 23.60 -10.83 25.65
N GLY A 34 23.55 -10.48 24.36
CA GLY A 34 22.43 -10.75 23.45
C GLY A 34 21.18 -9.85 23.65
N MET A 35 21.26 -8.84 24.51
CA MET A 35 20.17 -7.90 24.83
C MET A 35 20.75 -6.48 24.90
N PRO A 36 21.16 -5.89 23.77
CA PRO A 36 21.90 -4.62 23.74
C PRO A 36 21.13 -3.43 24.31
N PHE A 37 19.79 -3.49 24.33
CA PHE A 37 18.90 -2.44 24.86
C PHE A 37 18.21 -2.83 26.17
N GLY A 38 18.71 -3.88 26.83
CA GLY A 38 18.16 -4.41 28.06
C GLY A 38 17.07 -5.47 27.86
N GLU A 39 16.67 -6.06 28.98
CA GLU A 39 15.86 -7.28 29.01
C GLU A 39 14.43 -7.07 28.49
N ASP A 40 13.81 -5.93 28.78
CA ASP A 40 12.41 -5.69 28.41
C ASP A 40 12.24 -5.34 26.93
N VAL A 41 13.21 -4.67 26.32
CA VAL A 41 13.26 -4.48 24.85
C VAL A 41 13.49 -5.83 24.17
N ALA A 42 14.39 -6.67 24.68
CA ALA A 42 14.61 -8.02 24.16
C ALA A 42 13.35 -8.90 24.25
N LYS A 43 12.57 -8.79 25.33
CA LYS A 43 11.26 -9.48 25.46
C LYS A 43 10.27 -9.02 24.40
N ALA A 44 10.17 -7.72 24.12
CA ALA A 44 9.29 -7.20 23.08
C ALA A 44 9.72 -7.68 21.68
N LEU A 45 11.03 -7.65 21.40
CA LEU A 45 11.59 -8.18 20.16
C LEU A 45 11.25 -9.67 19.97
N GLN A 46 11.51 -10.49 20.99
CA GLN A 46 11.21 -11.92 20.92
C GLN A 46 9.70 -12.17 20.76
N CYS A 47 8.86 -11.44 21.49
CA CYS A 47 7.40 -11.55 21.36
C CYS A 47 6.91 -11.25 19.93
N ALA A 48 7.49 -10.24 19.26
CA ALA A 48 7.16 -9.92 17.87
C ALA A 48 7.62 -11.03 16.91
N LEU A 49 8.83 -11.57 17.09
CA LEU A 49 9.35 -12.68 16.28
C LEU A 49 8.54 -13.97 16.48
N ASP A 50 8.22 -14.33 17.72
CA ASP A 50 7.39 -15.51 18.02
C ASP A 50 6.00 -15.40 17.37
N ASN A 51 5.40 -14.20 17.41
CA ASN A 51 4.14 -13.94 16.72
C ASN A 51 4.31 -14.06 15.20
N ALA A 52 5.36 -13.50 14.62
CA ALA A 52 5.66 -13.65 13.19
C ALA A 52 5.85 -15.12 12.76
N GLU A 53 6.52 -15.94 13.58
CA GLU A 53 6.67 -17.39 13.34
C GLU A 53 5.32 -18.12 13.37
N LYS A 54 4.43 -17.78 14.33
CA LYS A 54 3.06 -18.34 14.37
C LYS A 54 2.24 -17.97 13.14
N LEU A 55 2.53 -16.83 12.50
CA LEU A 55 1.95 -16.43 11.22
C LEU A 55 2.56 -17.19 10.02
N GLY A 56 3.55 -18.05 10.28
CA GLY A 56 4.27 -18.85 9.29
C GLY A 56 5.30 -18.04 8.50
N LEU A 57 5.78 -16.92 9.04
CA LEU A 57 6.86 -16.12 8.44
C LEU A 57 8.21 -16.70 8.87
N LYS A 58 9.23 -16.53 8.02
CA LYS A 58 10.61 -16.82 8.43
C LYS A 58 11.12 -15.63 9.22
N THR A 59 11.70 -15.90 10.38
CA THR A 59 12.19 -14.88 11.32
C THR A 59 13.69 -14.98 11.47
N VAL A 60 14.32 -13.84 11.70
CA VAL A 60 15.75 -13.74 11.98
C VAL A 60 15.93 -12.74 13.11
N ASN A 61 16.77 -13.10 14.07
CA ASN A 61 17.25 -12.21 15.12
C ASN A 61 18.75 -11.95 14.87
N VAL A 62 19.12 -10.68 14.76
CA VAL A 62 20.48 -10.20 14.54
C VAL A 62 21.00 -9.67 15.87
N ASP A 63 21.55 -10.57 16.69
CA ASP A 63 22.22 -10.30 17.97
C ASP A 63 21.42 -9.44 18.97
N GLY A 64 20.09 -9.48 18.90
CA GLY A 64 19.18 -8.68 19.71
C GLY A 64 19.08 -7.21 19.31
N TYR A 65 19.78 -6.77 18.26
CA TYR A 65 19.71 -5.40 17.72
C TYR A 65 18.53 -5.23 16.77
N VAL A 66 18.34 -6.20 15.86
CA VAL A 66 17.30 -6.15 14.83
C VAL A 66 16.67 -7.53 14.71
N GLY A 67 15.34 -7.56 14.67
CA GLY A 67 14.60 -8.73 14.23
C GLY A 67 13.86 -8.41 12.95
N TYR A 68 13.79 -9.36 12.03
CA TYR A 68 12.96 -9.23 10.84
C TYR A 68 12.19 -10.51 10.54
N ALA A 69 11.02 -10.33 9.93
CA ALA A 69 10.15 -11.39 9.46
C ALA A 69 9.96 -11.24 7.95
N GLU A 70 10.15 -12.32 7.19
CA GLU A 70 10.23 -12.27 5.73
C GLU A 70 9.38 -13.32 5.03
N ILE A 71 9.08 -13.02 3.77
CA ILE A 71 8.55 -13.93 2.77
C ILE A 71 9.41 -13.80 1.50
N GLY A 72 9.69 -14.93 0.84
CA GLY A 72 10.52 -14.97 -0.36
C GLY A 72 11.99 -15.30 -0.08
N GLU A 73 12.81 -15.23 -1.13
CA GLU A 73 14.25 -15.52 -1.13
C GLU A 73 14.93 -14.51 -2.06
N GLY A 74 16.11 -13.98 -1.69
CA GLY A 74 16.85 -13.02 -2.50
C GLY A 74 17.93 -12.27 -1.71
N GLU A 75 18.81 -11.56 -2.43
CA GLU A 75 19.82 -10.66 -1.84
C GLU A 75 19.27 -9.24 -1.60
N ASP A 76 18.27 -8.82 -2.38
CA ASP A 76 17.62 -7.51 -2.27
C ASP A 76 16.30 -7.60 -1.49
N TYR A 77 16.01 -6.59 -0.65
CA TYR A 77 14.84 -6.54 0.22
C TYR A 77 14.01 -5.27 0.03
N VAL A 78 12.69 -5.40 0.13
CA VAL A 78 11.79 -4.28 0.43
C VAL A 78 11.37 -4.43 1.89
N ALA A 79 11.73 -3.46 2.73
CA ALA A 79 11.48 -3.53 4.17
C ALA A 79 10.48 -2.46 4.61
N ALA A 80 9.54 -2.85 5.48
CA ALA A 80 8.83 -1.93 6.36
C ALA A 80 9.59 -1.93 7.70
N LEU A 81 10.11 -0.77 8.09
CA LEU A 81 10.91 -0.60 9.29
C LEU A 81 10.06 0.03 10.39
N GLY A 82 10.30 -0.38 11.63
CA GLY A 82 9.67 0.19 12.81
C GLY A 82 10.42 -0.23 14.07
N HIS A 83 9.92 0.17 15.24
CA HIS A 83 10.56 -0.09 16.52
C HIS A 83 9.59 -0.68 17.56
N LEU A 84 10.14 -1.28 18.61
CA LEU A 84 9.38 -1.99 19.66
C LEU A 84 9.68 -1.46 21.05
N ASP A 85 10.73 -0.68 21.21
CA ASP A 85 10.99 0.05 22.45
C ASP A 85 9.96 1.16 22.65
N ILE A 86 9.94 1.68 23.86
CA ILE A 86 9.10 2.83 24.21
C ILE A 86 9.95 3.80 25.01
N VAL A 87 9.54 5.06 25.01
CA VAL A 87 10.01 6.04 26.01
C VAL A 87 9.00 6.14 27.17
N PRO A 88 9.36 6.71 28.33
CA PRO A 88 8.49 6.75 29.50
C PRO A 88 7.10 7.33 29.24
N GLU A 89 6.10 6.73 29.88
CA GLU A 89 4.67 6.95 29.69
C GLU A 89 4.25 8.41 29.88
N GLY A 90 4.96 9.18 30.72
CA GLY A 90 4.58 10.55 31.08
C GLY A 90 3.27 10.59 31.89
N ASP A 91 2.78 11.80 32.15
CA ASP A 91 1.56 12.03 32.93
C ASP A 91 0.30 12.15 32.06
N GLY A 92 -0.88 12.12 32.69
CA GLY A 92 -2.16 12.41 32.02
C GLY A 92 -2.89 11.22 31.39
N TRP A 93 -2.46 9.99 31.70
CA TRP A 93 -3.16 8.77 31.26
C TRP A 93 -4.53 8.62 31.92
N ILE A 94 -5.55 8.40 31.09
CA ILE A 94 -6.93 8.10 31.54
C ILE A 94 -7.21 6.60 31.64
N HIS A 95 -6.33 5.77 31.10
CA HIS A 95 -6.34 4.30 31.15
C HIS A 95 -4.91 3.78 31.42
N PRO A 96 -4.73 2.57 31.98
CA PRO A 96 -3.40 2.05 32.29
C PRO A 96 -2.48 1.99 31.05
N PRO A 97 -1.27 2.58 31.09
CA PRO A 97 -0.38 2.70 29.92
C PRO A 97 0.12 1.35 29.39
N TYR A 98 0.04 0.28 30.16
CA TYR A 98 0.48 -1.07 29.77
C TYR A 98 -0.65 -2.10 29.82
N GLY A 99 -1.91 -1.67 29.90
CA GLY A 99 -3.05 -2.59 29.92
C GLY A 99 -3.40 -3.14 28.54
N GLY A 100 -3.23 -2.31 27.50
CA GLY A 100 -3.74 -2.60 26.16
C GLY A 100 -5.27 -2.65 26.13
N GLU A 101 -5.95 -1.91 27.00
CA GLU A 101 -7.40 -1.97 27.14
C GLU A 101 -8.11 -1.35 25.93
N ILE A 102 -9.29 -1.86 25.58
CA ILE A 102 -10.10 -1.29 24.50
C ILE A 102 -11.21 -0.45 25.11
N HIS A 103 -11.25 0.84 24.75
CA HIS A 103 -12.33 1.76 25.08
C HIS A 103 -12.73 2.51 23.82
N ASP A 104 -14.04 2.64 23.56
CA ASP A 104 -14.58 3.30 22.36
C ASP A 104 -13.89 2.87 21.04
N ASP A 105 -13.76 1.55 20.85
CA ASP A 105 -13.11 0.90 19.69
C ASP A 105 -11.63 1.27 19.49
N LYS A 106 -10.95 1.78 20.53
CA LYS A 106 -9.53 2.15 20.50
C LYS A 106 -8.75 1.36 21.54
N ILE A 107 -7.58 0.86 21.15
CA ILE A 107 -6.63 0.27 22.08
C ILE A 107 -5.86 1.40 22.79
N PHE A 108 -5.98 1.47 24.11
CA PHE A 108 -5.22 2.37 24.96
C PHE A 108 -3.99 1.68 25.51
N GLY A 109 -2.82 2.28 25.26
CA GLY A 109 -1.56 1.81 25.79
C GLY A 109 -0.36 2.51 25.13
N ARG A 110 0.76 2.52 25.83
CA ARG A 110 2.02 3.07 25.36
C ARG A 110 2.63 2.10 24.35
N GLY A 111 3.02 2.63 23.20
CA GLY A 111 3.52 1.81 22.10
C GLY A 111 2.44 1.44 21.07
N THR A 112 1.15 1.66 21.34
CA THR A 112 0.09 1.24 20.41
C THR A 112 0.21 1.93 19.04
N LEU A 113 0.37 3.26 19.02
CA LEU A 113 0.51 4.03 17.78
C LEU A 113 1.97 4.12 17.30
N ASP A 114 2.91 4.23 18.24
CA ASP A 114 4.34 4.39 18.00
C ASP A 114 5.09 3.39 18.89
N ASP A 115 5.43 2.19 18.41
CA ASP A 115 5.26 1.71 17.02
C ASP A 115 4.84 0.22 16.92
N LYS A 116 4.32 -0.33 18.02
CA LYS A 116 3.95 -1.76 18.12
C LYS A 116 2.73 -2.08 17.24
N GLY A 117 1.71 -1.24 17.23
CA GLY A 117 0.52 -1.44 16.38
C GLY A 117 0.87 -1.47 14.88
N PRO A 118 1.61 -0.48 14.36
CA PRO A 118 2.10 -0.50 12.97
C PRO A 118 2.94 -1.74 12.62
N ILE A 119 3.88 -2.16 13.49
CA ILE A 119 4.64 -3.41 13.26
C ILE A 119 3.71 -4.62 13.14
N VAL A 120 2.72 -4.75 14.04
CA VAL A 120 1.74 -5.83 13.96
C VAL A 120 0.94 -5.76 12.66
N ALA A 121 0.49 -4.57 12.25
CA ALA A 121 -0.20 -4.39 10.97
C ALA A 121 0.65 -4.86 9.78
N CYS A 122 1.96 -4.57 9.78
CA CYS A 122 2.89 -5.07 8.77
C CYS A 122 2.99 -6.60 8.76
N LEU A 123 3.11 -7.25 9.93
CA LEU A 123 3.18 -8.71 10.03
C LEU A 123 1.92 -9.40 9.47
N TYR A 124 0.74 -8.91 9.83
CA TYR A 124 -0.52 -9.46 9.34
C TYR A 124 -0.77 -9.12 7.86
N GLY A 125 -0.31 -7.96 7.41
CA GLY A 125 -0.26 -7.63 5.98
C GLY A 125 0.57 -8.63 5.19
N LEU A 126 1.77 -8.99 5.67
CA LEU A 126 2.63 -10.00 5.05
C LEU A 126 1.97 -11.39 5.02
N LYS A 127 1.31 -11.80 6.12
CA LYS A 127 0.54 -13.05 6.16
C LYS A 127 -0.59 -13.06 5.13
N ALA A 128 -1.40 -12.00 5.08
CA ALA A 128 -2.49 -11.89 4.12
C ALA A 128 -1.96 -11.98 2.68
N ILE A 129 -0.90 -11.23 2.36
CA ILE A 129 -0.26 -11.28 1.04
C ILE A 129 0.19 -12.71 0.70
N LYS A 130 0.87 -13.39 1.62
CA LYS A 130 1.35 -14.78 1.43
C LYS A 130 0.20 -15.75 1.13
N GLU A 131 -0.90 -15.66 1.88
CA GLU A 131 -2.06 -16.55 1.72
C GLU A 131 -2.85 -16.24 0.44
N LEU A 132 -3.10 -14.97 0.14
CA LEU A 132 -3.79 -14.55 -1.07
C LEU A 132 -2.98 -14.96 -2.31
N LYS A 133 -1.65 -14.83 -2.27
CA LYS A 133 -0.79 -15.29 -3.37
C LYS A 133 -0.89 -16.79 -3.60
N LYS A 134 -0.96 -17.61 -2.53
CA LYS A 134 -1.21 -19.08 -2.66
C LYS A 134 -2.54 -19.40 -3.34
N GLN A 135 -3.54 -18.55 -3.19
CA GLN A 135 -4.85 -18.68 -3.85
C GLN A 135 -4.85 -18.15 -5.30
N GLY A 136 -3.70 -17.73 -5.83
CA GLY A 136 -3.59 -17.15 -7.18
C GLY A 136 -4.12 -15.72 -7.28
N ILE A 137 -4.37 -15.05 -6.15
CA ILE A 137 -4.77 -13.64 -6.14
C ILE A 137 -3.55 -12.79 -6.50
N LYS A 138 -3.78 -11.85 -7.41
CA LYS A 138 -2.74 -10.98 -7.94
C LYS A 138 -2.40 -9.88 -6.93
N ILE A 139 -1.11 -9.62 -6.76
CA ILE A 139 -0.58 -8.62 -5.82
C ILE A 139 -0.25 -7.33 -6.58
N THR A 140 -0.69 -6.20 -6.04
CA THR A 140 -0.30 -4.88 -6.51
C THR A 140 0.62 -4.23 -5.48
N ALA A 141 1.87 -3.95 -5.85
CA ALA A 141 2.75 -3.10 -5.06
C ALA A 141 2.41 -1.62 -5.31
N THR A 142 1.84 -0.94 -4.32
CA THR A 142 1.44 0.47 -4.42
C THR A 142 2.49 1.41 -3.83
N ALA A 143 2.23 2.72 -3.85
CA ALA A 143 3.14 3.76 -3.34
C ALA A 143 4.55 3.68 -3.96
N ILE A 144 4.61 3.42 -5.27
CA ILE A 144 5.87 3.42 -6.03
C ILE A 144 6.18 4.87 -6.45
N PHE A 145 7.37 5.35 -6.11
CA PHE A 145 7.84 6.70 -6.41
C PHE A 145 9.07 6.71 -7.33
N THR A 146 9.74 5.57 -7.50
CA THR A 146 10.88 5.45 -8.43
C THR A 146 10.76 4.20 -9.30
N ALA A 147 11.40 4.22 -10.48
CA ALA A 147 11.47 3.05 -11.35
C ALA A 147 12.19 1.87 -10.67
N HIS A 148 13.20 2.16 -9.84
CA HIS A 148 13.91 1.14 -9.04
C HIS A 148 12.97 0.41 -8.07
N GLN A 149 12.13 1.15 -7.33
CA GLN A 149 11.13 0.53 -6.44
C GLN A 149 10.17 -0.36 -7.22
N GLY A 150 9.67 0.11 -8.38
CA GLY A 150 8.80 -0.67 -9.24
C GLY A 150 9.47 -1.95 -9.78
N PHE A 151 10.75 -1.86 -10.17
CA PHE A 151 11.52 -3.00 -10.63
C PHE A 151 11.77 -4.04 -9.53
N LEU A 152 12.17 -3.59 -8.33
CA LEU A 152 12.36 -4.47 -7.18
C LEU A 152 11.06 -5.17 -6.77
N ALA A 153 9.94 -4.44 -6.75
CA ALA A 153 8.63 -5.03 -6.51
C ALA A 153 8.23 -6.07 -7.58
N ALA A 154 8.54 -5.81 -8.85
CA ALA A 154 8.33 -6.76 -9.94
C ALA A 154 9.21 -8.02 -9.76
N LYS A 155 10.48 -7.87 -9.37
CA LYS A 155 11.38 -8.99 -9.03
C LYS A 155 10.87 -9.80 -7.85
N ALA A 156 10.29 -9.14 -6.84
CA ALA A 156 9.67 -9.78 -5.68
C ALA A 156 8.35 -10.51 -6.00
N GLY A 157 7.87 -10.45 -7.25
CA GLY A 157 6.71 -11.21 -7.71
C GLY A 157 5.36 -10.47 -7.65
N ALA A 158 5.38 -9.15 -7.58
CA ALA A 158 4.18 -8.33 -7.76
C ALA A 158 3.60 -8.55 -9.18
N ASP A 159 2.28 -8.74 -9.28
CA ASP A 159 1.58 -8.83 -10.57
C ASP A 159 1.35 -7.45 -11.18
N TYR A 160 1.20 -6.44 -10.31
CA TYR A 160 1.07 -5.05 -10.70
C TYR A 160 1.96 -4.16 -9.83
N VAL A 161 2.43 -3.06 -10.40
CA VAL A 161 3.08 -1.96 -9.67
C VAL A 161 2.31 -0.67 -9.93
N ALA A 162 2.03 0.10 -8.88
CA ALA A 162 1.21 1.30 -8.94
C ALA A 162 1.99 2.56 -8.55
N PRO A 163 2.66 3.21 -9.52
CA PRO A 163 3.34 4.47 -9.32
C PRO A 163 2.37 5.65 -9.18
N TYR A 164 2.71 6.62 -8.31
CA TYR A 164 1.87 7.78 -8.02
C TYR A 164 2.33 9.02 -8.79
N VAL A 165 1.79 9.20 -9.99
CA VAL A 165 2.24 10.21 -10.98
C VAL A 165 2.17 11.61 -10.40
N ASN A 166 0.99 12.09 -10.02
CA ASN A 166 0.84 13.47 -9.54
C ASN A 166 1.48 13.71 -8.16
N ARG A 167 1.70 12.66 -7.34
CA ARG A 167 2.44 12.88 -6.07
C ARG A 167 3.90 13.20 -6.35
N LEU A 168 4.49 12.63 -7.40
CA LEU A 168 5.83 13.00 -7.88
C LEU A 168 5.83 14.43 -8.44
N ASP A 169 4.86 14.76 -9.29
CA ASP A 169 4.77 16.10 -9.88
C ASP A 169 4.64 17.20 -8.80
N ASN A 170 3.93 16.92 -7.71
CA ASN A 170 3.76 17.86 -6.59
C ASN A 170 5.05 18.17 -5.81
N ILE A 171 6.09 17.36 -5.96
CA ILE A 171 7.42 17.59 -5.36
C ILE A 171 8.45 17.99 -6.41
N SER A 172 8.00 18.53 -7.54
CA SER A 172 8.85 18.96 -8.67
C SER A 172 9.65 17.83 -9.32
N ALA A 173 9.21 16.58 -9.16
CA ALA A 173 9.72 15.44 -9.94
C ALA A 173 8.87 15.25 -11.21
N ASP A 174 9.34 14.41 -12.13
CA ASP A 174 8.60 14.07 -13.36
C ASP A 174 8.01 12.66 -13.23
N GLY A 175 6.74 12.60 -12.83
CA GLY A 175 6.02 11.34 -12.70
C GLY A 175 5.85 10.60 -14.03
N ILE A 176 5.73 11.33 -15.14
CA ILE A 176 5.56 10.73 -16.48
C ILE A 176 6.81 9.99 -16.90
N SER A 177 7.98 10.62 -16.70
CA SER A 177 9.28 10.00 -16.99
C SER A 177 9.52 8.76 -16.12
N VAL A 178 9.24 8.83 -14.81
CA VAL A 178 9.39 7.68 -13.90
C VAL A 178 8.58 6.47 -14.37
N VAL A 179 7.30 6.68 -14.73
CA VAL A 179 6.46 5.59 -15.20
C VAL A 179 6.89 5.08 -16.57
N SER A 180 7.25 5.98 -17.48
CA SER A 180 7.72 5.60 -18.83
C SER A 180 9.00 4.76 -18.77
N ASP A 181 9.93 5.11 -17.88
CA ASP A 181 11.15 4.34 -17.67
C ASP A 181 10.86 2.99 -17.00
N LEU A 182 9.94 2.95 -16.04
CA LEU A 182 9.49 1.69 -15.45
C LEU A 182 8.88 0.76 -16.50
N VAL A 183 8.00 1.25 -17.37
CA VAL A 183 7.43 0.47 -18.48
C VAL A 183 8.54 -0.10 -19.38
N LYS A 184 9.51 0.73 -19.78
CA LYS A 184 10.66 0.29 -20.58
C LYS A 184 11.45 -0.81 -19.87
N ILE A 185 11.78 -0.61 -18.59
CA ILE A 185 12.52 -1.58 -17.78
C ILE A 185 11.79 -2.92 -17.73
N LEU A 186 10.49 -2.93 -17.40
CA LEU A 186 9.71 -4.18 -17.33
C LEU A 186 9.70 -4.91 -18.68
N ASN A 187 9.57 -4.17 -19.78
CA ASN A 187 9.61 -4.73 -21.14
C ASN A 187 11.00 -5.28 -21.50
N THR A 188 12.06 -4.54 -21.20
CA THR A 188 13.45 -4.95 -21.45
C THR A 188 13.80 -6.26 -20.77
N TYR A 189 13.33 -6.47 -19.53
CA TYR A 189 13.56 -7.70 -18.78
C TYR A 189 12.46 -8.76 -18.98
N ASN A 190 11.54 -8.56 -19.93
CA ASN A 190 10.42 -9.44 -20.24
C ASN A 190 9.63 -9.87 -18.99
N MET A 191 9.38 -8.91 -18.09
CA MET A 191 8.69 -9.15 -16.83
C MET A 191 7.19 -9.30 -17.04
N LYS A 192 6.57 -10.24 -16.31
CA LYS A 192 5.10 -10.44 -16.36
C LYS A 192 4.31 -9.36 -15.62
N THR A 193 4.97 -8.65 -14.70
CA THR A 193 4.40 -7.56 -13.92
C THR A 193 3.92 -6.43 -14.82
N LYS A 194 2.75 -5.87 -14.53
CA LYS A 194 2.16 -4.77 -15.28
C LYS A 194 2.20 -3.48 -14.48
N VAL A 195 2.26 -2.35 -15.19
CA VAL A 195 2.14 -1.04 -14.56
C VAL A 195 0.66 -0.65 -14.48
N LEU A 196 0.18 -0.35 -13.27
CA LEU A 196 -1.12 0.24 -12.97
C LEU A 196 -0.91 1.67 -12.48
N ALA A 197 -0.62 2.60 -13.39
CA ALA A 197 -0.32 3.98 -13.01
C ALA A 197 -1.51 4.63 -12.31
N ALA A 198 -1.24 5.39 -11.24
CA ALA A 198 -2.26 5.93 -10.35
C ALA A 198 -1.95 7.41 -10.00
N SER A 199 -2.86 8.03 -9.24
CA SER A 199 -2.73 9.40 -8.76
C SER A 199 -2.64 10.44 -9.89
N PHE A 200 -3.67 10.54 -10.72
CA PHE A 200 -3.79 11.57 -11.77
C PHE A 200 -4.54 12.82 -11.29
N LYS A 201 -4.21 13.99 -11.86
CA LYS A 201 -4.94 15.25 -11.67
C LYS A 201 -5.35 15.95 -12.96
N ASN A 202 -4.93 15.47 -14.12
CA ASN A 202 -5.37 15.99 -15.41
C ASN A 202 -5.34 14.91 -16.51
N CYS A 203 -6.06 15.16 -17.60
CA CYS A 203 -6.11 14.25 -18.75
C CYS A 203 -4.76 14.13 -19.49
N GLN A 204 -3.92 15.17 -19.42
CA GLN A 204 -2.63 15.18 -20.11
C GLN A 204 -1.67 14.12 -19.54
N GLN A 205 -1.60 13.99 -18.21
CA GLN A 205 -0.81 12.95 -17.54
C GLN A 205 -1.24 11.55 -17.99
N VAL A 206 -2.56 11.32 -18.12
CA VAL A 206 -3.10 10.03 -18.58
C VAL A 206 -2.69 9.77 -20.03
N LEU A 207 -2.87 10.76 -20.91
CA LEU A 207 -2.55 10.66 -22.33
C LEU A 207 -1.05 10.37 -22.57
N GLU A 208 -0.16 11.07 -21.88
CA GLU A 208 1.29 10.86 -22.04
C GLU A 208 1.71 9.45 -21.61
N LEU A 209 1.11 8.89 -20.56
CA LEU A 209 1.39 7.51 -20.16
C LEU A 209 0.78 6.47 -21.09
N MET A 210 -0.40 6.74 -21.66
CA MET A 210 -0.96 5.90 -22.72
C MET A 210 -0.01 5.85 -23.93
N LYS A 211 0.54 7.01 -24.32
CA LYS A 211 1.54 7.10 -25.41
C LYS A 211 2.84 6.36 -25.09
N SER A 212 3.24 6.30 -23.81
CA SER A 212 4.46 5.59 -23.39
C SER A 212 4.28 4.08 -23.20
N GLY A 213 3.07 3.56 -23.43
CA GLY A 213 2.79 2.12 -23.38
C GLY A 213 2.48 1.60 -21.98
N VAL A 214 1.98 2.45 -21.09
CA VAL A 214 1.50 2.01 -19.77
C VAL A 214 0.43 0.92 -19.92
N HIS A 215 0.53 -0.14 -19.12
CA HIS A 215 -0.34 -1.31 -19.25
C HIS A 215 -1.78 -1.05 -18.78
N SER A 216 -1.94 -0.17 -17.79
CA SER A 216 -3.22 0.20 -17.20
C SER A 216 -3.10 1.50 -16.40
N VAL A 217 -4.22 2.21 -16.27
CA VAL A 217 -4.34 3.42 -15.45
C VAL A 217 -5.54 3.28 -14.51
N THR A 218 -5.44 3.84 -13.31
CA THR A 218 -6.59 4.07 -12.42
C THR A 218 -6.79 5.57 -12.25
N VAL A 219 -7.93 6.06 -12.71
CA VAL A 219 -8.25 7.49 -12.80
C VAL A 219 -9.40 7.85 -11.86
N PRO A 220 -9.35 9.03 -11.20
CA PRO A 220 -10.50 9.61 -10.51
C PRO A 220 -11.70 9.81 -11.44
N ALA A 221 -12.93 9.80 -10.90
CA ALA A 221 -14.17 9.87 -11.68
C ALA A 221 -14.31 11.17 -12.48
N ASP A 222 -13.84 12.29 -11.93
CA ASP A 222 -13.80 13.59 -12.59
C ASP A 222 -12.86 13.59 -13.80
N ILE A 223 -11.66 12.99 -13.67
CA ILE A 223 -10.73 12.83 -14.80
C ILE A 223 -11.31 11.88 -15.86
N CYS A 224 -11.90 10.78 -15.45
CA CYS A 224 -12.56 9.83 -16.36
C CYS A 224 -13.66 10.54 -17.19
N SER A 225 -14.49 11.35 -16.53
CA SER A 225 -15.50 12.18 -17.20
C SER A 225 -14.87 13.20 -18.14
N ALA A 226 -13.84 13.92 -17.69
CA ALA A 226 -13.15 14.93 -18.50
C ALA A 226 -12.53 14.33 -19.78
N MET A 227 -12.01 13.11 -19.73
CA MET A 227 -11.44 12.42 -20.90
C MET A 227 -12.48 12.12 -21.99
N MET A 228 -13.77 12.00 -21.64
CA MET A 228 -14.85 11.71 -22.59
C MET A 228 -15.48 12.99 -23.18
N ASN A 229 -15.16 14.16 -22.63
CA ASN A 229 -15.83 15.41 -22.98
C ASN A 229 -14.91 16.31 -23.81
N HIS A 230 -15.41 16.81 -24.94
CA HIS A 230 -14.71 17.80 -25.76
C HIS A 230 -15.68 18.88 -26.28
N PRO A 231 -15.38 20.18 -26.15
CA PRO A 231 -16.29 21.25 -26.58
C PRO A 231 -16.70 21.16 -28.06
N LEU A 232 -15.78 20.76 -28.94
CA LEU A 232 -16.10 20.58 -30.35
C LEU A 232 -17.02 19.38 -30.61
N THR A 233 -16.99 18.34 -29.76
CA THR A 233 -17.93 17.23 -29.88
C THR A 233 -19.34 17.70 -29.56
N ASN A 234 -19.51 18.47 -28.48
CA ASN A 234 -20.80 19.05 -28.12
C ASN A 234 -21.29 19.98 -29.24
N TRP A 235 -20.43 20.89 -29.70
CA TRP A 235 -20.77 21.79 -30.81
C TRP A 235 -21.17 21.03 -32.08
N SER A 236 -20.49 19.94 -32.43
CA SER A 236 -20.86 19.12 -33.59
C SER A 236 -22.20 18.41 -33.39
N VAL A 237 -22.49 17.90 -32.20
CA VAL A 237 -23.79 17.30 -31.88
C VAL A 237 -24.90 18.36 -32.01
N ASP A 238 -24.68 19.56 -31.48
CA ASP A 238 -25.63 20.66 -31.59
C ASP A 238 -25.87 21.02 -33.06
N LYS A 239 -24.81 21.14 -33.86
CA LYS A 239 -24.94 21.45 -35.30
C LYS A 239 -25.65 20.38 -36.09
N PHE A 240 -25.32 19.11 -35.88
CA PHE A 240 -26.05 18.01 -36.54
C PHE A 240 -27.52 17.97 -36.13
N THR A 241 -27.82 18.37 -34.88
CA THR A 241 -29.20 18.44 -34.37
C THR A 241 -29.97 19.58 -35.02
N GLU A 242 -29.36 20.77 -35.12
CA GLU A 242 -29.93 21.94 -35.82
C GLU A 242 -30.22 21.61 -37.30
N ASP A 243 -29.23 21.09 -38.03
CA ASP A 243 -29.38 20.72 -39.45
C ASP A 243 -30.49 19.67 -39.65
N TRP A 244 -30.65 18.74 -38.69
CA TRP A 244 -31.71 17.73 -38.72
C TRP A 244 -33.09 18.36 -38.52
N TYR A 245 -33.24 19.24 -37.53
CA TYR A 245 -34.50 19.93 -37.26
C TYR A 245 -34.91 20.84 -38.42
N ASP A 246 -33.96 21.53 -39.04
CA ASP A 246 -34.23 22.37 -40.20
C ASP A 246 -34.72 21.55 -41.41
N ALA A 247 -34.20 20.32 -41.60
CA ALA A 247 -34.56 19.46 -42.72
C ALA A 247 -35.84 18.63 -42.51
N PHE A 248 -36.09 18.15 -41.28
CA PHE A 248 -37.11 17.14 -41.00
C PHE A 248 -38.09 17.51 -39.89
N GLY A 249 -37.81 18.57 -39.11
CA GLY A 249 -38.59 18.96 -37.93
C GLY A 249 -38.17 18.21 -36.66
N GLU A 250 -38.49 18.80 -35.51
CA GLU A 250 -38.25 18.22 -34.18
C GLU A 250 -38.99 16.88 -34.01
N ASP A 251 -38.45 15.99 -33.16
CA ASP A 251 -38.98 14.65 -32.85
C ASP A 251 -39.14 13.67 -34.02
N THR A 252 -38.49 13.94 -35.16
CA THR A 252 -38.44 13.02 -36.29
C THR A 252 -37.25 12.06 -36.21
N THR A 253 -37.44 10.79 -36.58
CA THR A 253 -36.36 9.78 -36.61
C THR A 253 -36.34 9.07 -37.95
N THR A 254 -35.17 8.60 -38.38
CA THR A 254 -35.00 7.80 -39.62
C THR A 254 -35.60 6.40 -39.54
N LYS A 255 -35.99 5.92 -38.34
CA LYS A 255 -36.57 4.60 -38.19
C LYS A 255 -38.01 4.62 -38.68
N LYS A 256 -38.28 3.92 -39.79
CA LYS A 256 -39.65 3.52 -40.15
C LYS A 256 -40.21 2.70 -38.98
N LYS A 257 -41.32 3.17 -38.40
CA LYS A 257 -42.14 2.35 -37.49
C LYS A 257 -42.71 1.15 -38.24
#